data_AF-A0A842IYN5-F1
#
_entry.id   AF-A0A842IYN5-F1
#
_cell.length_a   1.000
_cell.length_b   1.000
_cell.length_c   1.000
_cell.angle_alpha   90.00
_cell.angle_beta   90.00
_cell.angle_gamma   90.00
#
_symmetry.space_group_name_H-M   'P 1'
#
loop_
_entity.id
_entity.type
_entity.pdbx_description
1 polymer ?
#
loop_
_entity_poly.entity_id
_entity_poly.type
_entity_poly.pdbx_seq_one_letter_code
_entity_poly.pdbx_strand_id
1 'polypeptide(L)'
;MAIILFHMKDCKECDKAKDMLKGFANVVYIEASSGDKLLKEYNVTKFPTLIYQRDDDYAEPEYYVGLDGVQEFAELHNDNY
;
A
#
# COMPACT_ATOMS: atom_id res chain seq x y z
N MET A 1 -13.27 -1.10 -3.24
CA MET A 1 -12.14 -0.31 -2.79
C MET A 1 -10.97 -1.26 -2.74
N ALA A 2 -9.80 -0.88 -3.26
CA ALA A 2 -8.62 -1.73 -3.26
C ALA A 2 -7.46 -1.04 -2.54
N ILE A 3 -6.79 -1.78 -1.65
CA ILE A 3 -5.57 -1.34 -0.98
C ILE A 3 -4.46 -2.25 -1.49
N ILE A 4 -3.44 -1.69 -2.12
CA ILE A 4 -2.33 -2.45 -2.69
C ILE A 4 -1.04 -2.03 -1.98
N LEU A 5 -0.40 -2.94 -1.26
CA LEU A 5 0.91 -2.71 -0.66
C LEU A 5 1.99 -3.40 -1.48
N PHE A 6 2.82 -2.60 -2.15
CA PHE A 6 4.06 -3.05 -2.74
C PHE A 6 5.14 -3.16 -1.67
N HIS A 7 5.78 -4.32 -1.58
CA HIS A 7 6.83 -4.61 -0.61
C HIS A 7 8.02 -5.34 -1.24
N MET A 8 9.15 -5.31 -0.57
CA MET A 8 10.32 -6.15 -0.88
C MET A 8 10.54 -7.20 0.20
N LYS A 9 11.23 -8.28 -0.17
CA LYS A 9 11.73 -9.26 0.80
C LYS A 9 12.81 -8.60 1.67
N ASP A 10 12.93 -9.06 2.92
CA ASP A 10 13.93 -8.59 3.88
C ASP A 10 13.86 -7.07 4.18
N CYS A 11 12.66 -6.49 4.08
CA CYS A 11 12.38 -5.07 4.31
C CYS A 11 11.65 -4.87 5.64
N LYS A 12 12.38 -4.43 6.68
CA LYS A 12 11.82 -4.22 8.04
C LYS A 12 10.67 -3.21 8.07
N GLU A 13 10.75 -2.16 7.26
CA GLU A 13 9.67 -1.18 7.12
C GLU A 13 8.43 -1.78 6.48
N CYS A 14 8.61 -2.70 5.54
CA CYS A 14 7.52 -3.40 4.89
C CYS A 14 6.77 -4.31 5.86
N ASP A 15 7.47 -4.96 6.79
CA ASP A 15 6.83 -5.78 7.83
C ASP A 15 5.98 -4.92 8.77
N LYS A 16 6.50 -3.76 9.19
CA LYS A 16 5.73 -2.79 9.99
C LYS A 16 4.51 -2.25 9.23
N ALA A 17 4.68 -1.93 7.96
CA ALA A 17 3.58 -1.51 7.09
C ALA A 17 2.50 -2.59 6.98
N LYS A 18 2.88 -3.88 6.87
CA LYS A 18 1.92 -4.99 6.90
C LYS A 18 1.19 -5.07 8.23
N ASP A 19 1.88 -4.88 9.35
CA ASP A 19 1.28 -4.86 10.69
C ASP A 19 0.24 -3.75 10.85
N MET A 20 0.54 -2.54 10.35
CA MET A 20 -0.40 -1.40 10.36
C MET A 20 -1.68 -1.69 9.56
N LEU A 21 -1.57 -2.50 8.50
CA LEU A 21 -2.67 -2.80 7.59
C LEU A 21 -3.49 -4.04 8.00
N LYS A 22 -3.13 -4.75 9.07
CA LYS A 22 -3.84 -5.98 9.50
C LYS A 22 -5.33 -5.79 9.79
N GLY A 23 -5.74 -4.56 10.14
CA GLY A 23 -7.14 -4.22 10.40
C GLY A 23 -7.97 -3.93 9.14
N PHE A 24 -7.34 -3.79 7.98
CA PHE A 24 -8.01 -3.39 6.75
C PHE A 24 -8.47 -4.62 5.95
N ALA A 25 -9.73 -4.59 5.50
CA ALA A 25 -10.21 -5.56 4.52
C ALA A 25 -9.65 -5.22 3.12
N ASN A 26 -9.49 -6.25 2.27
CA ASN A 26 -9.10 -6.10 0.85
C ASN A 26 -7.71 -5.53 0.59
N VAL A 27 -6.73 -5.85 1.46
CA VAL A 27 -5.32 -5.53 1.22
C VAL A 27 -4.66 -6.59 0.34
N VAL A 28 -4.10 -6.16 -0.79
CA VAL A 28 -3.31 -6.97 -1.71
C VAL A 28 -1.83 -6.68 -1.49
N TYR A 29 -1.06 -7.71 -1.16
CA TYR A 29 0.39 -7.60 -0.96
C TYR A 29 1.12 -8.06 -2.21
N ILE A 30 1.92 -7.17 -2.82
CA ILE A 30 2.69 -7.46 -4.02
C ILE A 30 4.17 -7.40 -3.68
N GLU A 31 4.86 -8.54 -3.84
CA GLU A 31 6.31 -8.57 -3.70
C GLU A 31 6.99 -8.11 -4.98
N ALA A 32 7.92 -7.16 -4.85
CA ALA A 32 8.64 -6.56 -5.97
C ALA A 32 9.33 -7.58 -6.87
N SER A 33 9.87 -8.65 -6.29
CA SER A 33 10.56 -9.75 -6.99
C SER A 33 9.65 -10.49 -7.98
N SER A 34 8.34 -10.46 -7.75
CA SER A 34 7.31 -11.16 -8.53
C SER A 34 6.46 -10.22 -9.40
N GLY A 35 6.56 -8.90 -9.16
CA GLY A 35 5.58 -7.89 -9.58
C GLY A 35 6.05 -6.91 -10.65
N ASP A 36 7.00 -7.29 -11.51
CA ASP A 36 7.75 -6.37 -12.38
C ASP A 36 6.86 -5.53 -13.33
N LYS A 37 5.72 -6.08 -13.76
CA LYS A 37 4.74 -5.36 -14.60
C LYS A 37 3.93 -4.33 -13.81
N LEU A 38 3.43 -4.71 -12.64
CA LEU A 38 2.61 -3.84 -11.79
C LEU A 38 3.44 -2.71 -11.17
N LEU A 39 4.69 -2.98 -10.82
CA LEU A 39 5.62 -1.93 -10.37
C LEU A 39 5.80 -0.83 -11.43
N LYS A 40 5.93 -1.21 -12.70
CA LYS A 40 6.05 -0.25 -13.80
C LYS A 40 4.76 0.50 -14.08
N GLU A 41 3.63 -0.20 -14.04
CA GLU A 41 2.30 0.36 -14.26
C GLU A 41 1.96 1.45 -13.24
N TYR A 42 2.25 1.18 -11.96
CA TYR A 42 2.03 2.14 -10.87
C TYR A 42 3.25 3.04 -10.57
N ASN A 43 4.31 2.96 -11.38
CA ASN A 43 5.56 3.71 -11.22
C ASN A 43 6.17 3.63 -9.80
N VAL A 44 6.11 2.45 -9.18
CA VAL A 44 6.62 2.20 -7.83
C VAL A 44 8.13 2.04 -7.85
N THR A 45 8.85 2.96 -7.22
CA THR A 45 10.32 2.98 -7.15
C THR A 45 10.86 2.87 -5.72
N LYS A 46 9.98 2.90 -4.72
CA LYS A 46 10.31 2.85 -3.29
C LYS A 46 9.42 1.85 -2.57
N PHE A 47 9.89 1.33 -1.45
CA PHE A 47 9.18 0.33 -0.66
C PHE A 47 9.32 0.65 0.84
N PRO A 48 8.25 0.41 1.64
CA PRO A 48 6.91 0.05 1.19
C PRO A 48 6.25 1.18 0.39
N THR A 49 5.35 0.85 -0.54
CA THR A 49 4.45 1.83 -1.17
C THR A 49 3.04 1.27 -1.14
N LEU A 50 2.11 2.01 -0.54
CA LEU A 50 0.69 1.69 -0.53
C LEU A 50 -0.02 2.53 -1.59
N ILE A 51 -0.92 1.88 -2.32
CA ILE A 51 -1.82 2.50 -3.28
C ILE A 51 -3.23 2.25 -2.81
N TYR A 52 -4.00 3.33 -2.71
CA TYR A 52 -5.39 3.28 -2.33
C TYR A 52 -6.26 3.66 -3.52
N GLN A 53 -7.13 2.73 -3.94
CA GLN A 53 -8.05 2.92 -5.05
C GLN A 53 -9.49 2.88 -4.53
N ARG A 54 -10.18 4.01 -4.65
CA ARG A 54 -11.60 4.14 -4.29
C ARG A 54 -12.48 3.47 -5.35
N ASP A 55 -13.71 3.12 -4.97
CA ASP A 55 -14.70 2.52 -5.89
C ASP A 55 -15.34 3.52 -6.87
N ASP A 56 -14.91 4.78 -6.82
CA ASP A 56 -15.33 5.78 -7.78
C ASP A 56 -14.48 5.65 -9.06
N ASP A 57 -15.13 5.28 -10.16
CA ASP A 57 -14.53 5.08 -11.48
C ASP A 57 -13.76 6.32 -11.99
N TYR A 58 -13.98 7.50 -11.40
CA TYR A 58 -13.31 8.74 -11.76
C TYR A 58 -12.21 9.16 -10.77
N ALA A 59 -12.05 8.48 -9.64
CA ALA A 59 -11.05 8.84 -8.65
C ALA A 59 -9.66 8.35 -9.05
N GLU A 60 -8.69 9.27 -9.06
CA GLU A 60 -7.28 8.89 -9.16
C GLU A 60 -6.83 8.11 -7.92
N PRO A 61 -5.94 7.12 -8.08
CA PRO A 61 -5.39 6.37 -6.96
C PRO A 61 -4.49 7.28 -6.11
N GLU A 62 -4.57 7.09 -4.79
CA GLU A 62 -3.75 7.80 -3.81
C GLU A 62 -2.51 6.98 -3.47
N TYR A 63 -1.36 7.64 -3.36
CA TYR A 63 -0.07 6.99 -3.16
C TYR A 63 0.56 7.39 -1.83
N TYR A 64 0.95 6.39 -1.05
CA TYR A 64 1.54 6.53 0.26
C TYR A 64 2.90 5.82 0.26
N VAL A 65 3.97 6.60 0.30
CA VAL A 65 5.33 6.10 0.06
C VAL A 65 6.14 6.06 1.35
N GLY A 66 6.81 4.94 1.58
CA GLY A 66 7.58 4.69 2.80
C GLY A 66 6.69 4.32 3.99
N LEU A 67 7.32 3.99 5.12
CA LEU A 67 6.59 3.61 6.33
C LEU A 67 5.68 4.73 6.83
N ASP A 68 6.16 5.98 6.82
CA ASP A 68 5.40 7.14 7.30
C ASP A 68 4.13 7.37 6.48
N GLY A 69 4.19 7.18 5.16
CA GLY A 69 3.00 7.27 4.30
C GLY A 69 2.00 6.17 4.60
N VAL A 70 2.46 4.93 4.83
CA VAL A 70 1.55 3.83 5.21
C VAL A 70 0.91 4.10 6.57
N GLN A 71 1.66 4.69 7.50
CA GLN A 71 1.12 5.12 8.79
C GLN A 71 0.05 6.20 8.62
N GLU A 72 0.32 7.23 7.81
CA GLU A 72 -0.66 8.28 7.49
C GLU A 72 -1.95 7.69 6.93
N PHE A 73 -1.85 6.77 5.94
CA PHE A 73 -3.01 6.06 5.42
C PHE A 73 -3.77 5.33 6.53
N ALA A 74 -3.06 4.58 7.37
CA ALA A 74 -3.66 3.78 8.43
C ALA A 74 -4.34 4.65 9.50
N GLU A 75 -3.83 5.86 9.76
CA GLU A 75 -4.44 6.83 10.69
C GLU A 75 -5.66 7.52 10.09
N LEU A 76 -5.61 7.88 8.80
CA LEU A 76 -6.72 8.53 8.09
C LEU A 76 -7.92 7.59 7.88
N HIS A 77 -7.66 6.28 7.74
CA HIS A 77 -8.67 5.30 7.35
C HIS A 77 -8.94 4.23 8.43
N ASN A 78 -8.30 4.31 9.61
CA ASN A 78 -8.81 3.60 10.78
C ASN A 78 -10.06 4.32 11.27
N ASP A 79 -11.22 3.80 10.89
CA ASP A 79 -12.48 4.11 11.57
C ASP A 79 -12.43 3.56 13.00
N ASN A 80 -11.76 4.27 13.90
CA ASN A 80 -12.17 4.31 15.29
C ASN A 80 -13.20 5.43 15.45
N TYR A 81 -14.42 5.22 14.94
CA TYR A 81 -15.70 5.60 15.56
C TYR A 81 -16.88 4.92 14.87
#